data_AF-A0A815PXY9-F1
#
_entry.id   AF-A0A815PXY9-F1
#
_cell.length_a   1.000
_cell.length_b   1.000
_cell.length_c   1.000
_cell.angle_alpha   90.00
_cell.angle_beta   90.00
_cell.angle_gamma   90.00
#
_symmetry.space_group_name_H-M   'P 1'
#
loop_
_entity.id
_entity.type
_entity.pdbx_description
1 polymer ?
#
loop_
_entity_poly.entity_id
_entity_poly.type
_entity_poly.pdbx_seq_one_letter_code
_entity_poly.pdbx_strand_id
1 'polypeptide(L)'
;MSENSNKASNLFRAREQEWPHQRYVINPTFSSAKLKFMFPPINGCIEAMLNQLSQMMNAEQQHEVNIYELHKRLTMDVIYKNIDQTLEASVYDKTWTWNDL
;
A
#
# COMPACT_ATOMS: atom_id res chain seq x y z
N MET A 1 -31.80 -8.88 -23.96
CA MET A 1 -30.86 -9.53 -23.02
C MET A 1 -29.52 -8.85 -23.18
N SER A 2 -29.20 -7.89 -22.32
CA SER A 2 -27.90 -7.21 -22.35
C SER A 2 -26.87 -8.11 -21.67
N GLU A 3 -25.89 -8.51 -22.45
CA GLU A 3 -24.73 -9.30 -22.10
C GLU A 3 -23.97 -8.60 -20.97
N ASN A 4 -24.10 -9.14 -19.75
CA ASN A 4 -23.38 -8.66 -18.57
C ASN A 4 -21.91 -9.07 -18.74
N SER A 5 -21.16 -8.28 -19.49
CA SER A 5 -19.71 -8.39 -19.57
C SER A 5 -19.17 -8.14 -18.17
N ASN A 6 -18.85 -9.22 -17.46
CA ASN A 6 -18.28 -9.22 -16.13
C ASN A 6 -16.83 -8.75 -16.22
N LYS A 7 -16.67 -7.45 -16.50
CA LYS A 7 -15.39 -6.77 -16.61
C LYS A 7 -15.10 -6.23 -15.22
N ALA A 8 -14.12 -6.84 -14.53
CA ALA A 8 -13.63 -6.33 -13.25
C ALA A 8 -13.32 -4.82 -13.41
N SER A 9 -14.18 -3.99 -12.84
CA SER A 9 -14.04 -2.54 -12.89
C SER A 9 -13.26 -2.13 -11.66
N ASN A 10 -12.13 -1.44 -11.82
CA ASN A 10 -11.42 -0.88 -10.68
C ASN A 10 -12.19 0.34 -10.14
N LEU A 11 -11.96 0.72 -8.88
CA LEU A 11 -12.65 1.86 -8.24
C LEU A 11 -12.63 3.14 -9.07
N PHE A 12 -11.53 3.41 -9.78
CA PHE A 12 -11.38 4.59 -10.63
C PHE A 12 -12.24 4.57 -11.90
N ARG A 13 -12.76 3.40 -12.30
CA ARG A 13 -13.57 3.17 -13.49
C ARG A 13 -15.01 2.78 -13.16
N ALA A 14 -15.30 2.47 -11.89
CA ALA A 14 -16.63 2.12 -11.40
C ALA A 14 -17.60 3.30 -11.58
N ARG A 15 -18.85 2.99 -11.94
CA ARG A 15 -19.93 3.96 -12.14
C ARG A 15 -21.18 3.53 -11.36
N GLU A 16 -22.05 4.48 -11.08
CA GLU A 16 -23.34 4.26 -10.42
C GLU A 16 -23.20 3.45 -9.12
N GLN A 17 -23.90 2.33 -8.95
CA GLN A 17 -23.91 1.54 -7.71
C GLN A 17 -22.62 0.74 -7.46
N GLU A 18 -21.78 0.56 -8.48
CA GLU A 18 -20.51 -0.15 -8.33
C GLU A 18 -19.48 0.67 -7.52
N TRP A 19 -19.46 2.00 -7.70
CA TRP A 19 -18.51 2.86 -6.98
C TRP A 19 -18.77 2.93 -5.47
N PRO A 20 -20.01 3.12 -4.98
CA PRO A 20 -20.31 3.09 -3.54
C PRO A 20 -19.97 1.73 -2.94
N HIS A 21 -20.28 0.64 -3.65
CA HIS A 21 -19.98 -0.71 -3.20
C HIS A 21 -18.46 -0.93 -3.06
N GLN A 22 -17.68 -0.60 -4.07
CA GLN A 22 -16.22 -0.74 -4.01
C GLN A 22 -15.58 0.18 -2.97
N ARG A 23 -16.08 1.42 -2.80
CA ARG A 23 -15.62 2.31 -1.72
C ARG A 23 -15.94 1.74 -0.34
N TYR A 24 -17.13 1.17 -0.15
CA TYR A 24 -17.50 0.55 1.11
C TYR A 24 -16.51 -0.54 1.51
N VAL A 25 -16.06 -1.35 0.53
CA VAL A 25 -15.04 -2.39 0.75
C VAL A 25 -13.65 -1.81 1.04
N ILE A 26 -13.26 -0.71 0.40
CA ILE A 26 -11.91 -0.13 0.51
C ILE A 26 -11.74 0.79 1.73
N ASN A 27 -12.79 1.52 2.13
CA ASN A 27 -12.73 2.52 3.21
C ASN A 27 -12.18 1.99 4.55
N PRO A 28 -12.48 0.76 5.02
CA PRO A 28 -11.94 0.23 6.27
C PRO A 28 -10.40 0.22 6.34
N THR A 29 -9.73 0.05 5.19
CA THR A 29 -8.27 0.05 5.06
C THR A 29 -7.65 1.42 5.37
N PHE A 30 -8.41 2.50 5.22
CA PHE A 30 -7.97 3.88 5.47
C PHE A 30 -8.46 4.44 6.82
N SER A 31 -8.90 3.59 7.74
CA SER A 31 -9.23 4.02 9.10
C SER A 31 -7.99 4.50 9.87
N SER A 32 -8.16 5.41 10.83
CA SER A 32 -7.04 5.94 11.64
C SER A 32 -6.24 4.84 12.35
N ALA A 33 -6.88 3.74 12.76
CA ALA A 33 -6.21 2.59 13.34
C ALA A 33 -5.31 1.88 12.31
N LYS A 34 -5.83 1.60 11.11
CA LYS A 34 -5.04 0.95 10.05
C LYS A 34 -3.94 1.84 9.49
N LEU A 35 -4.18 3.14 9.33
CA LEU A 35 -3.13 4.11 8.99
C LEU A 35 -2.02 4.14 10.05
N LYS A 36 -2.36 3.97 11.34
CA LYS A 36 -1.36 3.85 12.40
C LYS A 36 -0.48 2.61 12.24
N PHE A 37 -1.08 1.47 11.87
CA PHE A 37 -0.35 0.24 11.56
C PHE A 37 0.52 0.33 10.30
N MET A 38 0.25 1.28 9.41
CA MET A 38 1.05 1.56 8.21
C MET A 38 2.32 2.38 8.51
N PHE A 39 2.44 3.06 9.66
CA PHE A 39 3.65 3.85 9.96
C PHE A 39 4.94 3.04 10.11
N PRO A 40 4.97 1.90 10.83
CA PRO A 40 6.19 1.10 10.97
C PRO A 40 6.85 0.67 9.64
N PRO A 41 6.14 0.11 8.64
CA PRO A 41 6.76 -0.25 7.37
C PRO A 41 7.21 0.99 6.57
N ILE A 42 6.50 2.12 6.68
CA ILE A 42 6.92 3.40 6.08
C ILE A 42 8.28 3.83 6.65
N ASN A 43 8.42 3.82 7.98
CA ASN A 43 9.68 4.17 8.64
C ASN A 43 10.82 3.25 8.19
N GLY A 44 10.57 1.93 8.10
CA GLY A 44 11.57 0.99 7.60
C GLY A 44 12.00 1.26 6.16
N CYS A 45 11.11 1.75 5.29
CA CYS A 45 11.48 2.18 3.93
C CYS A 45 12.32 3.46 3.94
N ILE A 46 11.98 4.42 4.80
CA ILE A 46 12.75 5.67 4.96
C ILE A 46 14.15 5.37 5.49
N GLU A 47 14.28 4.51 6.50
CA GLU A 47 15.58 4.07 7.03
C GLU A 47 16.43 3.38 5.96
N ALA A 48 15.83 2.50 5.14
CA ALA A 48 16.53 1.87 4.03
C ALA A 48 17.04 2.90 3.01
N MET A 49 16.22 3.91 2.66
CA MET A 49 16.60 5.01 1.78
C MET A 49 17.75 5.84 2.36
N LEU A 50 17.69 6.17 3.66
CA LEU A 50 18.76 6.92 4.35
C LEU A 50 20.06 6.14 4.43
N ASN A 51 19.99 4.83 4.64
CA ASN A 51 21.16 3.94 4.63
C ASN A 51 21.79 3.87 3.24
N GLN A 52 20.99 3.83 2.17
CA GLN A 52 21.49 3.90 0.79
C GLN A 52 22.18 5.24 0.52
N LEU A 53 21.55 6.35 0.92
CA LEU A 53 22.15 7.68 0.83
C LEU A 53 23.49 7.78 1.57
N SER A 54 23.55 7.27 2.80
CA SER A 54 24.77 7.28 3.61
C SER A 54 25.89 6.46 2.96
N GLN A 55 25.56 5.32 2.36
CA GLN A 55 26.52 4.49 1.60
C GLN A 55 27.04 5.22 0.36
N MET A 56 26.17 5.93 -0.37
CA MET A 56 26.57 6.73 -1.53
C MET A 56 27.49 7.89 -1.14
N MET A 57 27.25 8.53 0.02
CA MET A 57 28.07 9.62 0.53
C MET A 57 29.45 9.16 1.03
N ASN A 58 29.54 7.96 1.59
CA ASN A 58 30.79 7.40 2.11
C ASN A 58 31.67 6.75 1.02
N ALA A 59 31.17 6.64 -0.21
CA ALA A 59 31.96 6.15 -1.33
C ALA A 59 33.07 7.17 -1.67
N GLU A 60 34.26 6.69 -2.01
CA GLU A 60 35.42 7.54 -2.35
C GLU A 60 35.20 8.43 -3.58
N GLN A 61 34.14 8.18 -4.35
CA GLN A 61 33.76 8.95 -5.53
C GLN A 61 32.64 9.93 -5.16
N GLN A 62 32.76 11.19 -5.61
CA GLN A 62 31.64 12.11 -5.57
C GLN A 62 30.47 11.54 -6.37
N HIS A 63 29.38 11.24 -5.68
CA HIS A 63 28.15 10.74 -6.27
C HIS A 63 27.15 11.88 -6.41
N GLU A 64 26.70 12.14 -7.64
CA GLU A 64 25.51 12.96 -7.86
C GLU A 64 24.28 12.14 -7.46
N VAL A 65 23.48 12.67 -6.55
CA VAL A 65 22.26 11.99 -6.08
C VAL A 65 21.06 12.50 -6.85
N ASN A 66 20.45 11.61 -7.64
CA ASN A 66 19.16 11.89 -8.26
C ASN A 66 18.03 11.71 -7.24
N ILE A 67 17.57 12.82 -6.68
CA ILE A 67 16.49 12.85 -5.68
C ILE A 67 15.17 12.30 -6.24
N TYR A 68 14.87 12.54 -7.51
CA TYR A 68 13.64 12.03 -8.13
C TYR A 68 13.61 10.49 -8.16
N GLU A 69 14.71 9.87 -8.57
CA GLU A 69 14.81 8.41 -8.62
C GLU A 69 14.78 7.79 -7.21
N LEU A 70 15.45 8.43 -6.25
CA LEU A 70 15.43 8.00 -4.85
C LEU A 70 14.01 8.02 -4.28
N HIS A 71 13.29 9.14 -4.49
CA HIS A 71 11.94 9.32 -3.96
C HIS A 71 10.92 8.42 -4.67
N LYS A 72 11.10 8.18 -5.97
CA LYS A 72 10.30 7.21 -6.74
C LYS A 72 10.41 5.81 -6.13
N ARG A 73 11.63 5.35 -5.85
CA ARG A 73 11.87 4.05 -5.20
C ARG A 73 11.25 4.00 -3.81
N LEU A 74 11.44 5.04 -3.00
CA LEU A 74 10.80 5.14 -1.68
C LEU A 74 9.28 4.96 -1.76
N THR A 75 8.61 5.70 -2.65
CA THR A 75 7.14 5.60 -2.77
C THR A 75 6.68 4.22 -3.22
N MET A 76 7.44 3.57 -4.12
CA MET A 76 7.15 2.22 -4.59
C MET A 76 7.28 1.19 -3.47
N ASP A 77 8.37 1.26 -2.70
CA ASP A 77 8.63 0.37 -1.56
C ASP A 77 7.57 0.55 -0.47
N VAL A 78 7.21 1.79 -0.17
CA VAL A 78 6.14 2.11 0.79
C VAL A 78 4.82 1.47 0.36
N ILE A 79 4.40 1.63 -0.91
CA ILE A 79 3.15 1.05 -1.40
C ILE A 79 3.20 -0.48 -1.31
N TYR A 80 4.30 -1.09 -1.76
CA TYR A 80 4.45 -2.55 -1.77
C TYR A 80 4.38 -3.14 -0.36
N LYS A 81 5.17 -2.60 0.59
CA LYS A 81 5.22 -3.14 1.96
C LYS A 81 3.91 -2.96 2.73
N ASN A 82 3.20 -1.86 2.52
CA ASN A 82 1.92 -1.63 3.20
C ASN A 82 0.81 -2.57 2.69
N ILE A 83 0.84 -2.93 1.40
CA ILE A 83 -0.08 -3.93 0.86
C ILE A 83 0.24 -5.31 1.44
N ASP A 84 1.51 -5.69 1.48
CA ASP A 84 1.98 -6.98 2.00
C ASP A 84 1.58 -7.20 3.47
N GLN A 85 1.83 -6.22 4.33
CA GLN A 85 1.47 -6.29 5.74
C GLN A 85 -0.06 -6.33 5.97
N THR A 86 -0.85 -5.78 5.05
CA THR A 86 -2.32 -5.87 5.10
C THR A 86 -2.80 -7.30 4.79
N LEU A 87 -2.10 -8.04 3.93
CA LEU A 87 -2.40 -9.44 3.64
C LEU A 87 -2.09 -10.34 4.83
N GLU A 88 -0.97 -10.13 5.52
CA GLU A 88 -0.65 -10.86 6.75
C GLU A 88 -1.68 -10.61 7.86
N ALA A 89 -2.05 -9.35 8.10
CA ALA A 89 -3.07 -9.00 9.10
C ALA A 89 -4.44 -9.62 8.79
N SER A 90 -4.81 -9.75 7.51
CA SER A 90 -6.06 -10.43 7.08
C SER A 90 -5.99 -11.96 7.24
N VAL A 91 -4.80 -12.56 7.20
CA VAL A 91 -4.62 -14.01 7.45
C VAL A 91 -4.79 -14.33 8.94
N TYR A 92 -4.38 -13.43 9.84
CA TYR A 92 -4.53 -13.59 11.30
C TYR A 92 -5.92 -13.25 11.85
N ASP A 93 -6.76 -12.50 11.13
CA ASP A 93 -8.15 -12.16 11.55
C ASP A 93 -9.16 -13.30 11.33
N LYS A 94 -8.72 -14.47 10.84
CA LYS A 94 -9.57 -15.64 10.57
C LYS A 94 -10.05 -16.41 11.81
N THR A 95 -9.94 -15.83 13.02
CA THR A 95 -10.61 -16.38 14.22
C THR A 95 -12.04 -15.87 14.40
N TRP A 96 -12.53 -14.97 13.54
CA TRP A 96 -13.96 -14.68 13.43
C TRP A 96 -14.69 -15.87 12.78
N THR A 97 -15.33 -16.69 13.61
CA THR A 97 -16.16 -17.80 13.16
C THR A 97 -17.49 -17.28 12.62
N TRP A 98 -18.01 -17.89 11.55
CA TRP A 98 -19.28 -17.57 10.87
C TRP A 98 -20.56 -17.77 11.71
N ASN A 99 -20.45 -17.84 13.05
CA ASN A 99 -21.57 -18.10 13.96
C ASN A 99 -22.11 -16.84 14.68
N ASP A 100 -21.58 -15.65 14.40
CA ASP A 100 -22.01 -14.39 15.02
C ASP A 100 -22.92 -13.52 14.11
N LEU A 101 -23.64 -14.15 13.18
CA LEU A 101 -24.81 -13.57 12.49
C LEU A 101 -26.03 -14.48 12.63
#